data_AF-A0A124FXN5-F1
#
_entry.id   AF-A0A124FXN5-F1
#
_cell.length_a   1.000
_cell.length_b   1.000
_cell.length_c   1.000
_cell.angle_alpha   90.00
_cell.angle_beta   90.00
_cell.angle_gamma   90.00
#
_symmetry.space_group_name_H-M   'P 1'
#
loop_
_entity.id
_entity.type
_entity.pdbx_description
1 polymer ?
#
loop_
_entity_poly.entity_id
_entity_poly.type
_entity_poly.pdbx_seq_one_letter_code
_entity_poly.pdbx_strand_id
1 'polypeptide(L)'
;SDELAGRIQEQAVADSVKWDEEQYEQSRSLILLQLKALIARDLYDSSAFFRIVNQENEIFREGLRIISDEQRYQGFLKGASSNYVQ
;
A
#
# COMPACT_ATOMS: atom_id res chain seq x y z
N SER A 1 13.69 14.01 -5.48
CA SER A 1 13.38 12.87 -4.58
C SER A 1 14.14 13.05 -3.27
N ASP A 2 15.41 13.43 -3.33
CA ASP A 2 16.29 13.57 -2.16
C ASP A 2 15.90 14.73 -1.22
N GLU A 3 15.38 15.84 -1.74
CA GLU A 3 14.89 16.97 -0.91
C GLU A 3 13.72 16.55 0.01
N LEU A 4 12.79 15.74 -0.50
CA LEU A 4 11.66 15.27 0.28
C LEU A 4 12.09 14.27 1.37
N ALA A 5 13.08 13.42 1.05
CA ALA A 5 13.69 12.50 2.01
C ALA A 5 14.35 13.26 3.17
N GLY A 6 15.10 14.32 2.87
CA GLY A 6 15.71 15.18 3.90
C GLY A 6 14.66 15.81 4.83
N ARG A 7 13.55 16.31 4.29
CA ARG A 7 12.47 16.88 5.10
C ARG A 7 11.77 15.86 6.00
N ILE A 8 11.62 14.61 5.54
CA ILE A 8 11.07 13.52 6.37
C ILE A 8 12.01 13.21 7.53
N GLN A 9 13.32 13.18 7.27
CA GLN A 9 14.33 12.96 8.30
C GLN A 9 14.32 14.08 9.35
N GLU A 10 14.29 15.35 8.91
CA GLU A 10 14.19 16.51 9.80
C GLU A 10 12.95 16.45 10.69
N GLN A 11 11.79 16.11 10.11
CA GLN A 11 10.54 15.97 10.85
C GLN A 11 10.60 14.81 11.85
N ALA A 12 11.16 13.67 11.46
CA ALA A 12 11.31 12.52 12.34
C ALA A 12 12.20 12.84 13.55
N VAL A 13 13.29 13.60 13.36
CA VAL A 13 14.14 14.08 14.45
C VAL A 13 13.38 15.05 15.37
N ALA A 14 12.59 15.97 14.81
CA ALA A 14 11.74 16.86 15.59
C ALA A 14 10.72 16.09 16.45
N ASP A 15 10.21 14.98 15.93
CA ASP A 15 9.30 14.07 16.63
C ASP A 15 10.02 13.06 17.55
N SER A 16 11.32 13.27 17.81
CA SER A 16 12.16 12.44 18.68
C SER A 16 12.32 10.99 18.22
N VAL A 17 12.15 10.72 16.93
CA VAL A 17 12.47 9.43 16.32
C VAL A 17 13.99 9.32 16.15
N LYS A 18 14.59 8.30 16.77
CA LYS A 18 16.02 8.04 16.63
C LYS A 18 16.33 7.61 15.18
N TRP A 19 17.36 8.22 14.59
CA TRP A 19 17.85 7.83 13.28
C TRP A 19 18.46 6.42 13.30
N ASP A 20 18.06 5.60 12.34
CA ASP A 20 18.61 4.29 12.04
C ASP A 20 18.59 4.12 10.51
N GLU A 21 19.79 4.10 9.92
CA GLU A 21 19.97 4.06 8.46
C GLU A 21 19.43 2.76 7.86
N GLU A 22 19.63 1.62 8.53
CA GLU A 22 19.22 0.31 8.03
C GLU A 22 17.70 0.19 8.02
N GLN A 23 17.05 0.63 9.11
CA GLN A 23 15.59 0.68 9.21
C GLN A 23 14.99 1.69 8.23
N TYR A 24 15.65 2.83 8.03
CA TYR A 24 15.22 3.82 7.05
C TYR A 24 15.24 3.23 5.65
N GLU A 25 16.36 2.66 5.20
CA GLU A 25 16.46 2.06 3.87
C GLU A 25 15.49 0.89 3.68
N GLN A 26 15.27 0.07 4.71
CA GLN A 26 14.27 -1.01 4.67
C GLN A 26 12.84 -0.48 4.46
N SER A 27 12.50 0.66 5.08
CA SER A 27 11.15 1.23 5.07
C SER A 27 10.95 2.36 4.06
N ARG A 28 12.03 2.83 3.40
CA ARG A 28 12.04 4.01 2.52
C ARG A 28 10.99 3.94 1.43
N SER A 29 10.85 2.78 0.77
CA SER A 29 9.86 2.57 -0.28
C SER A 29 8.43 2.75 0.23
N LEU A 30 8.12 2.16 1.40
CA LEU A 30 6.81 2.24 2.04
C LEU A 30 6.49 3.67 2.52
N ILE A 31 7.47 4.35 3.12
CA ILE A 31 7.32 5.74 3.57
C ILE A 31 7.00 6.65 2.37
N LEU A 32 7.74 6.51 1.27
CA LEU A 32 7.51 7.32 0.07
C LEU A 32 6.18 7.00 -0.61
N LEU A 33 5.76 5.72 -0.64
CA LEU A 33 4.44 5.32 -1.13
C LEU A 33 3.33 5.99 -0.34
N GLN A 34 3.42 5.95 1.00
CA GLN A 34 2.43 6.55 1.89
C GLN A 34 2.36 8.07 1.72
N LEU A 35 3.52 8.73 1.61
CA LEU A 35 3.58 10.17 1.40
C LEU A 35 3.00 10.58 0.04
N LYS A 36 3.29 9.82 -1.03
CA LYS A 36 2.67 10.01 -2.35
C LYS A 36 1.16 9.87 -2.28
N ALA A 37 0.66 8.88 -1.53
CA ALA A 37 -0.78 8.67 -1.36
C ALA A 37 -1.45 9.81 -0.58
N LEU A 38 -0.79 10.33 0.46
CA LEU A 38 -1.27 11.48 1.24
C LEU A 38 -1.30 12.77 0.39
N ILE A 39 -0.26 13.05 -0.40
CA ILE A 39 -0.26 14.20 -1.32
C ILE A 39 -1.40 14.07 -2.34
N ALA A 40 -1.61 12.88 -2.92
CA ALA A 40 -2.69 12.66 -3.88
C ALA A 40 -4.07 12.87 -3.25
N ARG A 41 -4.26 12.43 -2.00
CA ARG A 41 -5.49 12.70 -1.24
C ARG A 41 -5.75 14.20 -1.12
N ASP A 42 -4.72 14.94 -0.73
CA ASP A 42 -4.86 16.37 -0.43
C ASP A 42 -5.04 17.21 -1.70
N LEU A 43 -4.49 16.78 -2.84
CA LEU A 43 -4.65 17.45 -4.14
C LEU A 43 -5.96 17.11 -4.87
N TYR A 44 -6.49 15.91 -4.66
CA TYR A 44 -7.68 15.42 -5.36
C TYR A 44 -8.79 15.11 -4.36
N ASP A 45 -8.94 13.85 -3.97
CA ASP A 45 -9.96 13.39 -3.03
C ASP A 45 -9.47 12.17 -2.24
N SER A 46 -10.26 11.78 -1.24
CA SER A 46 -10.01 10.60 -0.39
C SER A 46 -9.82 9.30 -1.18
N SER A 47 -10.39 9.15 -2.38
CA SER A 47 -10.25 7.95 -3.19
C SER A 47 -8.87 7.84 -3.84
N ALA A 48 -8.22 8.98 -4.14
CA ALA A 48 -6.88 9.02 -4.74
C ALA A 48 -5.82 8.34 -3.87
N PHE A 49 -5.97 8.39 -2.54
CA PHE A 49 -5.13 7.65 -1.60
C PHE A 49 -5.15 6.15 -1.90
N PHE A 50 -6.35 5.56 -1.95
CA PHE A 50 -6.55 4.12 -2.15
C PHE A 50 -6.11 3.68 -3.54
N ARG A 51 -6.25 4.53 -4.56
CA ARG A 51 -5.75 4.23 -5.91
C ARG A 51 -4.24 4.00 -5.95
N ILE A 52 -3.48 4.62 -5.04
CA ILE A 52 -2.02 4.44 -4.95
C ILE A 52 -1.69 3.26 -4.05
N VAL A 53 -2.21 3.20 -2.82
CA VAL A 53 -1.86 2.14 -1.87
C VAL A 53 -2.31 0.76 -2.36
N ASN A 54 -3.48 0.67 -3.01
CA ASN A 54 -3.99 -0.60 -3.51
C ASN A 54 -3.21 -1.15 -4.70
N GLN A 55 -2.41 -0.32 -5.38
CA GLN A 55 -1.51 -0.79 -6.43
C GLN A 55 -0.40 -1.68 -5.87
N GLU A 56 0.00 -1.48 -4.61
CA GLU A 56 1.04 -2.26 -3.94
C GLU A 56 0.47 -3.38 -3.04
N ASN A 57 -0.81 -3.33 -2.69
CA ASN A 57 -1.48 -4.36 -1.89
C ASN A 57 -1.85 -5.62 -2.72
N GLU A 58 -1.07 -6.70 -2.55
CA GLU A 58 -1.28 -7.99 -3.22
C GLU A 58 -2.65 -8.60 -2.99
N ILE A 59 -3.14 -8.57 -1.75
CA ILE A 59 -4.44 -9.14 -1.37
C ILE A 59 -5.56 -8.40 -2.09
N PHE A 60 -5.50 -7.06 -2.14
CA PHE A 60 -6.46 -6.25 -2.88
C PHE A 60 -6.41 -6.59 -4.38
N ARG A 61 -5.20 -6.69 -4.96
CA ARG A 61 -5.04 -7.01 -6.40
C ARG A 61 -5.55 -8.40 -6.76
N GLU A 62 -5.30 -9.42 -5.93
CA GLU A 62 -5.85 -10.77 -6.17
C GLU A 62 -7.37 -10.78 -5.98
N GLY A 63 -7.88 -10.14 -4.92
CA GLY A 63 -9.32 -10.01 -4.71
C GLY A 63 -10.02 -9.37 -5.90
N LEU A 64 -9.47 -8.26 -6.40
CA LEU A 64 -9.98 -7.59 -7.60
C LEU A 64 -9.92 -8.50 -8.84
N ARG A 65 -8.82 -9.25 -9.03
CA ARG A 65 -8.71 -10.21 -10.14
C ARG A 65 -9.73 -11.34 -10.05
N ILE A 66 -10.02 -11.85 -8.86
CA ILE A 66 -11.01 -12.91 -8.65
C ILE A 66 -12.42 -12.38 -8.94
N ILE A 67 -12.82 -11.24 -8.35
CA ILE A 67 -14.19 -10.73 -8.53
C ILE A 67 -14.45 -10.20 -9.94
N SER A 68 -13.39 -9.83 -10.67
CA SER A 68 -13.48 -9.41 -12.08
C SER A 68 -13.54 -10.60 -13.06
N ASP A 69 -13.34 -11.82 -12.59
CA ASP A 69 -13.45 -13.05 -13.36
C ASP A 69 -14.70 -13.81 -12.91
N GLU A 70 -15.74 -13.80 -13.75
CA GLU A 70 -17.04 -14.39 -13.41
C GLU A 70 -16.95 -15.90 -13.12
N GLN A 71 -16.13 -16.65 -13.86
CA GLN A 71 -15.98 -18.08 -13.63
C GLN A 71 -15.30 -18.36 -12.30
N ARG A 72 -14.18 -17.69 -12.01
CA ARG A 72 -13.45 -17.85 -10.75
C ARG A 72 -14.32 -17.42 -9.57
N TYR A 73 -14.98 -16.26 -9.67
CA TYR A 73 -15.85 -15.75 -8.61
C TYR A 73 -17.01 -16.69 -8.31
N GLN A 74 -17.73 -17.17 -9.33
CA GLN A 74 -18.81 -18.14 -9.16
C GLN A 74 -18.30 -19.49 -8.60
N GLY A 75 -17.09 -19.90 -8.94
CA GLY A 75 -16.43 -21.07 -8.35
C GLY A 75 -16.25 -20.96 -6.84
N PHE A 76 -15.80 -19.80 -6.35
CA PHE A 76 -15.70 -19.51 -4.91
C PHE A 76 -17.07 -19.45 -4.23
N LEU A 77 -18.06 -18.78 -4.83
CA LEU A 77 -19.41 -18.66 -4.24
C LEU A 77 -20.14 -19.99 -4.11
N LYS A 78 -19.91 -20.92 -5.04
CA LYS A 78 -20.54 -22.26 -5.05
C LYS A 78 -19.78 -23.28 -4.19
N GLY A 79 -18.72 -22.87 -3.48
CA GLY A 79 -17.89 -23.75 -2.68
C GLY A 79 -17.03 -24.73 -3.51
N ALA A 80 -17.03 -24.62 -4.84
CA ALA A 80 -16.27 -25.49 -5.73
C ALA A 80 -14.75 -25.28 -5.60
N SER A 81 -14.32 -24.17 -5.00
CA SER A 81 -12.93 -23.85 -4.70
C SER A 81 -12.58 -23.99 -3.20
N SER A 82 -13.50 -24.45 -2.34
CA SER A 82 -13.23 -24.76 -0.93
C SER A 82 -12.54 -26.13 -0.79
N ASN A 83 -11.44 -26.33 -1.51
CA ASN A 83 -10.45 -27.36 -1.21
C ASN A 83 -9.25 -26.70 -0.52
N TYR A 84 -9.49 -26.08 0.65
CA TYR A 84 -8.44 -26.02 1.66
C TYR A 84 -8.39 -27.42 2.29
N VAL A 85 -7.65 -28.32 1.64
CA VAL A 85 -7.20 -29.57 2.23
C VAL A 85 -6.20 -29.20 3.32
N GLN A 86 -6.36 -29.83 4.50
CA GLN A 86 -5.51 -29.70 5.69
C GLN A 86 -4.03 -29.88 5.39
#